data_AF-A0A255R1F7-F1
#
_entry.id   AF-A0A255R1F7-F1
#
_cell.length_a   1.000
_cell.length_b   1.000
_cell.length_c   1.000
_cell.angle_alpha   90.00
_cell.angle_beta   90.00
_cell.angle_gamma   90.00
#
_symmetry.space_group_name_H-M   'P 1'
#
loop_
_entity.id
_entity.type
_entity.pdbx_description
1 polymer ?
#
loop_
_entity_poly.entity_id
_entity_poly.type
_entity_poly.pdbx_seq_one_letter_code
_entity_poly.pdbx_strand_id
1 'polypeptide(L)'
;MFGSPLTRAIRRGLKPNADLQVEIRSIGDYSIKSRRDAFAIVEALRSVSRQIARSNSTATIEDLPVFCLAALFQDIESVDVPAFEIMATEGIAELIQIYDEMLHLDTEAHISDLLFMLKIFAMYGSKPGSERIIKAVKRPLAPENYMWGPVLQMFSSDHPSVRSILQRIATPIPPGFIAVSLLDVGNVNSLEHQIEPHPFDTKDGISQLRSWICSSDPDEFSYAHSATAALPFLSSGDRDELLNLSMQHADVGVQIEAAWAAAKLGRSEGIDALVRYCHDVSHSERASHYLQELDLAENIPAETQDETFRARATFANWLAHPNELGSPPDEVEVSIRDN
;
A
#
# COMPACT_ATOMS: atom_id res chain seq x y z
N MET A 1 -26.31 31.02 16.35
CA MET A 1 -25.60 29.78 16.74
C MET A 1 -24.30 29.69 15.94
N PHE A 2 -23.14 29.96 16.54
CA PHE A 2 -21.85 30.08 15.84
C PHE A 2 -21.41 28.73 15.24
N GLY A 3 -20.95 28.70 13.98
CA GLY A 3 -20.36 27.54 13.30
C GLY A 3 -19.10 27.02 13.97
N SER A 4 -18.79 25.72 13.87
CA SER A 4 -17.43 25.22 14.19
C SER A 4 -16.41 25.85 13.22
N PRO A 5 -15.09 25.83 13.55
CA PRO A 5 -14.05 26.28 12.63
C PRO A 5 -14.18 25.66 11.24
N LEU A 6 -14.33 24.33 11.16
CA LEU A 6 -14.49 23.61 9.89
C LEU A 6 -15.76 24.00 9.13
N THR A 7 -16.92 24.10 9.80
CA THR A 7 -18.16 24.55 9.15
C THR A 7 -17.99 25.94 8.52
N ARG A 8 -17.26 26.85 9.19
CA ARG A 8 -16.99 28.19 8.68
C ARG A 8 -16.03 28.15 7.49
N ALA A 9 -14.97 27.34 7.57
CA ALA A 9 -14.02 27.14 6.47
C ALA A 9 -14.71 26.61 5.21
N ILE A 10 -15.48 25.52 5.33
CA ILE A 10 -16.27 24.94 4.23
C ILE A 10 -17.18 25.99 3.60
N ARG A 11 -17.91 26.75 4.43
CA ARG A 11 -18.81 27.80 3.92
C ARG A 11 -18.08 28.92 3.18
N ARG A 12 -16.88 29.30 3.62
CA ARG A 12 -16.08 30.33 2.93
C ARG A 12 -15.50 29.77 1.63
N GLY A 13 -14.96 28.56 1.67
CA GLY A 13 -14.32 27.88 0.54
C GLY A 13 -15.26 27.51 -0.60
N LEU A 14 -16.55 27.30 -0.32
CA LEU A 14 -17.56 27.02 -1.35
C LEU A 14 -18.17 28.27 -2.00
N LYS A 15 -17.70 29.48 -1.66
CA LYS A 15 -18.16 30.70 -2.35
C LYS A 15 -17.53 30.79 -3.75
N PRO A 16 -18.18 31.48 -4.70
CA PRO A 16 -17.57 31.74 -6.01
C PRO A 16 -16.18 32.38 -5.88
N ASN A 17 -15.20 31.87 -6.63
CA ASN A 17 -13.79 32.29 -6.63
C ASN A 17 -13.06 32.12 -5.29
N ALA A 18 -13.62 31.38 -4.33
CA ALA A 18 -12.90 30.97 -3.13
C ALA A 18 -12.14 29.65 -3.39
N ASP A 19 -11.13 29.40 -2.56
CA ASP A 19 -10.36 28.17 -2.58
C ASP A 19 -10.65 27.39 -1.29
N LEU A 20 -11.35 26.25 -1.43
CA LEU A 20 -11.71 25.41 -0.30
C LEU A 20 -10.48 24.80 0.39
N GLN A 21 -9.44 24.47 -0.36
CA GLN A 21 -8.22 23.88 0.17
C GLN A 21 -7.47 24.89 1.06
N VAL A 22 -7.38 26.15 0.62
CA VAL A 22 -6.79 27.23 1.44
C VAL A 22 -7.58 27.44 2.73
N GLU A 23 -8.91 27.46 2.65
CA GLU A 23 -9.77 27.66 3.81
C GLU A 23 -9.66 26.51 4.82
N ILE A 24 -9.58 25.25 4.36
CA ILE A 24 -9.37 24.08 5.22
C ILE A 24 -7.94 24.07 5.80
N ARG A 25 -6.90 24.41 5.03
CA ARG A 25 -5.53 24.50 5.58
C ARG A 25 -5.41 25.58 6.66
N SER A 26 -6.19 26.66 6.55
CA SER A 26 -6.15 27.77 7.51
C SER A 26 -6.63 27.43 8.92
N ILE A 27 -7.37 26.33 9.10
CA ILE A 27 -7.82 25.90 10.44
C ILE A 27 -6.74 25.09 11.19
N GLY A 28 -5.63 24.73 10.53
CA GLY A 28 -4.53 23.96 11.12
C GLY A 28 -4.92 22.51 11.43
N ASP A 29 -4.26 21.92 12.43
CA ASP A 29 -4.56 20.57 12.90
C ASP A 29 -5.95 20.54 13.56
N TYR A 30 -6.95 20.08 12.80
CA TYR A 30 -8.33 20.01 13.24
C TYR A 30 -8.86 18.59 13.18
N SER A 31 -9.10 18.00 14.34
CA SER A 31 -9.71 16.67 14.45
C SER A 31 -11.24 16.77 14.42
N ILE A 32 -11.86 15.98 13.53
CA ILE A 32 -13.31 15.99 13.30
C ILE A 32 -13.99 15.01 14.26
N LYS A 33 -14.82 15.56 15.15
CA LYS A 33 -15.47 14.78 16.23
C LYS A 33 -16.99 14.91 16.23
N SER A 34 -17.51 16.04 15.76
CA SER A 34 -18.91 16.41 16.01
C SER A 34 -19.84 16.05 14.84
N ARG A 35 -21.09 15.70 15.15
CA ARG A 35 -22.14 15.51 14.13
C ARG A 35 -22.28 16.71 13.21
N ARG A 36 -22.11 17.91 13.78
CA ARG A 36 -22.21 19.17 13.06
C ARG A 36 -21.16 19.30 11.97
N ASP A 37 -19.92 18.91 12.27
CA ASP A 37 -18.83 18.91 11.29
C ASP A 37 -19.11 17.92 10.17
N ALA A 38 -19.50 16.69 10.51
CA ALA A 38 -19.87 15.68 9.52
C ALA A 38 -21.01 16.16 8.60
N PHE A 39 -22.08 16.76 9.16
CA PHE A 39 -23.15 17.33 8.34
C PHE A 39 -22.67 18.46 7.42
N ALA A 40 -21.74 19.30 7.86
CA ALA A 40 -21.18 20.35 7.02
C ALA A 40 -20.41 19.77 5.82
N ILE A 41 -19.70 18.65 6.02
CA ILE A 41 -18.98 17.94 4.95
C ILE A 41 -19.98 17.27 3.99
N VAL A 42 -20.97 16.55 4.51
CA VAL A 42 -22.02 15.90 3.71
C VAL A 42 -22.77 16.92 2.85
N GLU A 43 -23.17 18.07 3.41
CA GLU A 43 -23.82 19.13 2.64
C GLU A 43 -22.90 19.74 1.56
N ALA A 44 -21.60 19.82 1.83
CA ALA A 44 -20.61 20.24 0.83
C ALA A 44 -20.52 19.23 -0.33
N LEU A 45 -20.45 17.93 -0.03
CA LEU A 45 -20.46 16.87 -1.03
C LEU A 45 -21.73 16.91 -1.88
N ARG A 46 -22.91 17.05 -1.26
CA ARG A 46 -24.20 17.23 -1.98
C ARG A 46 -24.20 18.44 -2.90
N SER A 47 -23.52 19.52 -2.51
CA SER A 47 -23.38 20.70 -3.35
C SER A 47 -22.50 20.41 -4.56
N VAL A 48 -21.40 19.66 -4.37
CA VAL A 48 -20.47 19.26 -5.43
C VAL A 48 -21.13 18.29 -6.41
N SER A 49 -21.79 17.22 -5.93
CA SER A 49 -22.51 16.28 -6.81
C SER A 49 -23.56 17.00 -7.67
N ARG A 50 -24.35 17.90 -7.07
CA ARG A 50 -25.32 18.71 -7.85
C ARG A 50 -24.67 19.60 -8.90
N GLN A 51 -23.43 20.04 -8.72
CA GLN A 51 -22.69 20.80 -9.72
C GLN A 51 -22.24 19.87 -10.86
N ILE A 52 -21.65 18.71 -10.54
CA ILE A 52 -21.25 17.70 -11.53
C ILE A 52 -22.43 17.30 -12.41
N ALA A 53 -23.57 16.96 -11.79
CA ALA A 53 -24.78 16.55 -12.50
C ALA A 53 -25.38 17.66 -13.41
N ARG A 54 -25.06 18.94 -13.17
CA ARG A 54 -25.52 20.07 -14.00
C ARG A 54 -24.49 20.50 -15.04
N SER A 55 -23.24 20.12 -14.85
CA SER A 55 -22.15 20.51 -15.74
C SER A 55 -22.20 19.68 -17.02
N ASN A 56 -22.42 20.36 -18.14
CA ASN A 56 -22.33 19.77 -19.48
C ASN A 56 -20.90 19.81 -20.05
N SER A 57 -19.92 20.27 -19.26
CA SER A 57 -18.53 20.49 -19.71
C SER A 57 -17.52 20.08 -18.65
N THR A 58 -16.48 19.37 -19.08
CA THR A 58 -15.36 18.86 -18.27
C THR A 58 -14.57 19.98 -17.60
N ALA A 59 -14.37 21.12 -18.29
CA ALA A 59 -13.58 22.25 -17.77
C ALA A 59 -14.15 22.89 -16.49
N THR A 60 -15.45 22.71 -16.19
CA THR A 60 -16.05 23.21 -14.94
C THR A 60 -15.89 22.27 -13.75
N ILE A 61 -15.42 21.05 -14.01
CA ILE A 61 -15.34 19.95 -13.03
C ILE A 61 -13.92 19.87 -12.47
N GLU A 62 -12.91 20.25 -13.25
CA GLU A 62 -11.49 20.33 -12.84
C GLU A 62 -11.26 21.21 -11.60
N ASP A 63 -12.10 22.23 -11.39
CA ASP A 63 -12.00 23.14 -10.23
C ASP A 63 -12.83 22.68 -9.01
N LEU A 64 -13.50 21.52 -9.08
CA LEU A 64 -14.32 21.06 -7.96
C LEU A 64 -13.44 20.53 -6.82
N PRO A 65 -13.73 20.89 -5.56
CA PRO A 65 -12.86 20.55 -4.44
C PRO A 65 -13.12 19.13 -3.91
N VAL A 66 -13.28 18.16 -4.81
CA VAL A 66 -13.63 16.76 -4.50
C VAL A 66 -12.55 16.15 -3.62
N PHE A 67 -11.28 16.22 -4.05
CA PHE A 67 -10.14 15.73 -3.27
C PHE A 67 -10.14 16.29 -1.85
N CYS A 68 -10.31 17.61 -1.73
CA CYS A 68 -10.22 18.29 -0.45
C CYS A 68 -11.33 17.84 0.52
N LEU A 69 -12.55 17.62 0.01
CA LEU A 69 -13.66 17.11 0.82
C LEU A 69 -13.49 15.63 1.16
N ALA A 70 -13.00 14.82 0.23
CA ALA A 70 -12.70 13.42 0.47
C ALA A 70 -11.58 13.27 1.51
N ALA A 71 -10.58 14.15 1.53
CA ALA A 71 -9.46 14.10 2.47
C ALA A 71 -9.92 14.25 3.93
N LEU A 72 -10.97 15.03 4.19
CA LEU A 72 -11.54 15.19 5.53
C LEU A 72 -12.07 13.87 6.14
N PHE A 73 -12.30 12.83 5.34
CA PHE A 73 -12.66 11.51 5.87
C PHE A 73 -11.52 10.85 6.66
N GLN A 74 -10.27 11.26 6.42
CA GLN A 74 -9.08 10.77 7.13
C GLN A 74 -8.85 11.49 8.47
N ASP A 75 -9.47 12.66 8.67
CA ASP A 75 -9.29 13.50 9.86
C ASP A 75 -10.31 13.21 10.97
N ILE A 76 -11.10 12.13 10.84
CA ILE A 76 -12.00 11.66 11.89
C ILE A 76 -11.15 11.06 13.04
N GLU A 77 -11.37 11.54 14.27
CA GLU A 77 -10.54 11.15 15.43
C GLU A 77 -10.50 9.64 15.68
N SER A 78 -11.67 9.00 15.65
CA SER A 78 -11.82 7.57 15.87
C SER A 78 -13.20 7.10 15.41
N VAL A 79 -13.43 5.78 15.43
CA VAL A 79 -14.73 5.18 15.14
C VAL A 79 -15.80 5.49 16.20
N ASP A 80 -15.39 5.94 17.39
CA ASP A 80 -16.26 6.16 18.55
C ASP A 80 -16.86 7.57 18.60
N VAL A 81 -16.41 8.50 17.73
CA VAL A 81 -16.90 9.87 17.74
C VAL A 81 -18.20 10.02 16.92
N PRO A 82 -19.12 10.90 17.33
CA PRO A 82 -20.39 11.08 16.62
C PRO A 82 -20.30 11.46 15.13
N ALA A 83 -19.17 12.02 14.68
CA ALA A 83 -18.94 12.31 13.27
C ALA A 83 -18.83 11.04 12.42
N PHE A 84 -18.23 9.96 12.96
CA PHE A 84 -17.93 8.75 12.20
C PHE A 84 -19.20 8.09 11.64
N GLU A 85 -20.23 7.93 12.46
CA GLU A 85 -21.53 7.35 12.06
C GLU A 85 -22.12 8.06 10.83
N ILE A 86 -22.12 9.40 10.83
CA ILE A 86 -22.68 10.21 9.74
C ILE A 86 -21.79 10.12 8.49
N MET A 87 -20.48 10.16 8.65
CA MET A 87 -19.55 10.04 7.52
C MET A 87 -19.65 8.66 6.87
N ALA A 88 -19.72 7.60 7.67
CA ALA A 88 -19.83 6.22 7.20
C ALA A 88 -21.14 5.93 6.48
N THR A 89 -22.24 6.56 6.89
CA THR A 89 -23.58 6.29 6.34
C THR A 89 -23.98 7.28 5.25
N GLU A 90 -23.94 8.58 5.53
CA GLU A 90 -24.33 9.63 4.58
C GLU A 90 -23.14 10.08 3.73
N GLY A 91 -21.97 10.33 4.35
CA GLY A 91 -20.79 10.84 3.65
C GLY A 91 -20.30 9.89 2.55
N ILE A 92 -20.18 8.60 2.85
CA ILE A 92 -19.78 7.58 1.86
C ILE A 92 -20.82 7.46 0.74
N ALA A 93 -22.12 7.58 1.03
CA ALA A 93 -23.14 7.54 0.00
C ALA A 93 -23.01 8.69 -1.00
N GLU A 94 -22.75 9.92 -0.51
CA GLU A 94 -22.52 11.08 -1.37
C GLU A 94 -21.21 10.96 -2.17
N LEU A 95 -20.12 10.47 -1.55
CA LEU A 95 -18.86 10.23 -2.27
C LEU A 95 -19.02 9.18 -3.37
N ILE A 96 -19.82 8.12 -3.15
CA ILE A 96 -20.09 7.12 -4.18
C ILE A 96 -20.82 7.75 -5.37
N GLN A 97 -21.80 8.63 -5.10
CA GLN A 97 -22.50 9.34 -6.17
C GLN A 97 -21.53 10.20 -6.98
N ILE A 98 -20.67 10.98 -6.31
CA ILE A 98 -19.64 11.81 -6.96
C ILE A 98 -18.69 10.93 -7.78
N TYR A 99 -18.21 9.82 -7.22
CA TYR A 99 -17.32 8.88 -7.92
C TYR A 99 -17.97 8.35 -9.19
N ASP A 100 -19.22 7.86 -9.10
CA ASP A 100 -19.93 7.29 -10.25
C ASP A 100 -20.18 8.37 -11.33
N GLU A 101 -20.54 9.60 -10.93
CA GLU A 101 -20.71 10.73 -11.85
C GLU A 101 -19.38 11.10 -12.53
N MET A 102 -18.29 11.19 -11.78
CA MET A 102 -16.96 11.55 -12.30
C MET A 102 -16.37 10.48 -13.22
N LEU A 103 -16.64 9.20 -12.95
CA LEU A 103 -16.17 8.09 -13.78
C LEU A 103 -16.68 8.18 -15.23
N HIS A 104 -17.80 8.88 -15.46
CA HIS A 104 -18.39 9.07 -16.78
C HIS A 104 -17.81 10.24 -17.58
N LEU A 105 -16.97 11.08 -16.98
CA LEU A 105 -16.50 12.31 -17.61
C LEU A 105 -15.29 12.12 -18.54
N ASP A 106 -14.69 10.93 -18.55
CA ASP A 106 -13.59 10.51 -19.43
C ASP A 106 -12.43 11.54 -19.52
N THR A 107 -11.97 12.04 -18.37
CA THR A 107 -10.80 12.92 -18.29
C THR A 107 -9.73 12.36 -17.36
N GLU A 108 -8.48 12.35 -17.84
CA GLU A 108 -7.32 11.95 -17.03
C GLU A 108 -7.12 12.86 -15.81
N ALA A 109 -7.60 14.10 -15.89
CA ALA A 109 -7.50 15.10 -14.82
C ALA A 109 -8.07 14.62 -13.47
N HIS A 110 -9.03 13.69 -13.49
CA HIS A 110 -9.73 13.22 -12.28
C HIS A 110 -9.26 11.87 -11.75
N ILE A 111 -8.29 11.21 -12.41
CA ILE A 111 -7.84 9.87 -12.01
C ILE A 111 -7.36 9.86 -10.55
N SER A 112 -6.57 10.87 -10.16
CA SER A 112 -6.06 10.98 -8.78
C SER A 112 -7.20 11.09 -7.75
N ASP A 113 -8.25 11.86 -8.05
CA ASP A 113 -9.41 12.03 -7.18
C ASP A 113 -10.22 10.74 -7.07
N LEU A 114 -10.43 10.05 -8.20
CA LEU A 114 -11.12 8.76 -8.24
C LEU A 114 -10.39 7.72 -7.40
N LEU A 115 -9.08 7.57 -7.57
CA LEU A 115 -8.26 6.63 -6.80
C LEU A 115 -8.22 7.02 -5.30
N PHE A 116 -8.17 8.31 -4.99
CA PHE A 116 -8.25 8.77 -3.61
C PHE A 116 -9.61 8.44 -2.97
N MET A 117 -10.72 8.59 -3.70
CA MET A 117 -12.04 8.16 -3.22
C MET A 117 -12.11 6.64 -3.00
N LEU A 118 -11.50 5.82 -3.86
CA LEU A 118 -11.39 4.37 -3.63
C LEU A 118 -10.64 4.06 -2.32
N LYS A 119 -9.60 4.82 -1.97
CA LYS A 119 -8.91 4.69 -0.68
C LYS A 119 -9.87 4.97 0.48
N ILE A 120 -10.68 6.03 0.38
CA ILE A 120 -11.69 6.35 1.40
C ILE A 120 -12.73 5.22 1.51
N PHE A 121 -13.17 4.64 0.39
CA PHE A 121 -14.09 3.50 0.40
C PHE A 121 -13.50 2.27 1.08
N ALA A 122 -12.22 1.99 0.87
CA ALA A 122 -11.50 0.90 1.51
C ALA A 122 -11.37 1.15 3.02
N MET A 123 -10.99 2.36 3.41
CA MET A 123 -10.85 2.77 4.82
C MET A 123 -12.15 2.64 5.63
N TYR A 124 -13.30 2.93 5.04
CA TYR A 124 -14.61 2.79 5.72
C TYR A 124 -15.23 1.39 5.57
N GLY A 125 -14.68 0.52 4.72
CA GLY A 125 -15.13 -0.87 4.56
C GLY A 125 -16.60 -1.06 4.14
N SER A 126 -17.24 -0.04 3.55
CA SER A 126 -18.65 -0.15 3.15
C SER A 126 -18.81 -1.10 1.95
N LYS A 127 -19.83 -1.96 1.98
CA LYS A 127 -20.12 -2.88 0.86
C LYS A 127 -20.28 -2.15 -0.49
N PRO A 128 -21.05 -1.05 -0.61
CA PRO A 128 -21.15 -0.31 -1.86
C PRO A 128 -19.82 0.25 -2.37
N GLY A 129 -18.95 0.70 -1.46
CA GLY A 129 -17.60 1.18 -1.76
C GLY A 129 -16.66 0.06 -2.22
N SER A 130 -16.67 -1.09 -1.52
CA SER A 130 -15.90 -2.27 -1.94
C SER A 130 -16.27 -2.74 -3.35
N GLU A 131 -17.55 -2.66 -3.75
CA GLU A 131 -17.96 -2.97 -5.12
C GLU A 131 -17.37 -2.00 -6.16
N ARG A 132 -17.15 -0.72 -5.82
CA ARG A 132 -16.48 0.23 -6.72
C ARG A 132 -15.01 -0.10 -6.88
N ILE A 133 -14.32 -0.47 -5.80
CA ILE A 133 -12.92 -0.92 -5.85
C ILE A 133 -12.79 -2.14 -6.76
N ILE A 134 -13.64 -3.16 -6.57
CA ILE A 134 -13.62 -4.37 -7.40
C ILE A 134 -13.88 -4.02 -8.86
N LYS A 135 -14.87 -3.16 -9.16
CA LYS A 135 -15.13 -2.72 -10.53
C LYS A 135 -13.95 -1.95 -11.15
N ALA A 136 -13.31 -1.06 -10.39
CA ALA A 136 -12.17 -0.28 -10.83
C ALA A 136 -10.93 -1.15 -11.09
N VAL A 137 -10.78 -2.26 -10.38
CA VAL A 137 -9.74 -3.27 -10.68
C VAL A 137 -10.11 -4.09 -11.92
N LYS A 138 -11.37 -4.53 -12.05
CA LYS A 138 -11.83 -5.33 -13.20
C LYS A 138 -11.95 -4.56 -14.50
N ARG A 139 -12.07 -3.24 -14.42
CA ARG A 139 -11.94 -2.29 -15.53
C ARG A 139 -10.80 -1.34 -15.13
N PRO A 140 -9.53 -1.78 -15.32
CA PRO A 140 -8.38 -1.19 -14.64
C PRO A 140 -8.35 0.32 -14.79
N LEU A 141 -8.69 1.04 -13.72
CA LEU A 141 -8.61 2.49 -13.65
C LEU A 141 -7.16 2.88 -13.37
N ALA A 142 -6.46 3.38 -14.39
CA ALA A 142 -5.05 3.78 -14.32
C ALA A 142 -4.17 2.70 -13.64
N PRO A 143 -3.98 1.53 -14.28
CA PRO A 143 -3.37 0.36 -13.64
C PRO A 143 -1.95 0.58 -13.12
N GLU A 144 -1.20 1.52 -13.69
CA GLU A 144 0.17 1.86 -13.27
C GLU A 144 0.24 2.93 -12.18
N ASN A 145 -0.90 3.41 -11.68
CA ASN A 145 -0.89 4.51 -10.72
C ASN A 145 -0.51 4.04 -9.32
N TYR A 146 0.49 4.71 -8.72
CA TYR A 146 1.01 4.38 -7.38
C TYR A 146 -0.06 4.39 -6.28
N MET A 147 -1.17 5.12 -6.45
CA MET A 147 -2.26 5.19 -5.47
C MET A 147 -2.94 3.83 -5.22
N TRP A 148 -2.78 2.84 -6.11
CA TRP A 148 -3.27 1.49 -5.86
C TRP A 148 -2.65 0.84 -4.62
N GLY A 149 -1.39 1.15 -4.30
CA GLY A 149 -0.74 0.71 -3.06
C GLY A 149 -1.51 1.18 -1.83
N PRO A 150 -1.64 2.50 -1.59
CA PRO A 150 -2.44 3.04 -0.49
C PRO A 150 -3.92 2.61 -0.49
N VAL A 151 -4.54 2.37 -1.64
CA VAL A 151 -5.93 1.86 -1.71
C VAL A 151 -6.00 0.43 -1.16
N LEU A 152 -5.12 -0.46 -1.63
CA LEU A 152 -5.18 -1.87 -1.25
C LEU A 152 -4.62 -2.12 0.16
N GLN A 153 -3.67 -1.31 0.63
CA GLN A 153 -3.14 -1.37 2.01
C GLN A 153 -4.21 -1.12 3.09
N MET A 154 -5.34 -0.51 2.75
CA MET A 154 -6.49 -0.40 3.69
C MET A 154 -7.15 -1.75 3.98
N PHE A 155 -6.90 -2.77 3.15
CA PHE A 155 -7.31 -4.15 3.43
C PHE A 155 -6.24 -4.86 4.27
N SER A 156 -5.98 -4.29 5.45
CA SER A 156 -5.23 -4.97 6.49
C SER A 156 -6.00 -6.19 6.97
N SER A 157 -5.31 -6.99 7.75
CA SER A 157 -5.83 -8.20 8.36
C SER A 157 -7.08 -8.05 9.22
N ASP A 158 -7.21 -6.93 9.93
CA ASP A 158 -8.38 -6.62 10.74
C ASP A 158 -9.60 -6.18 9.90
N HIS A 159 -9.41 -5.96 8.59
CA HIS A 159 -10.50 -5.51 7.73
C HIS A 159 -11.53 -6.63 7.51
N PRO A 160 -12.83 -6.41 7.84
CA PRO A 160 -13.83 -7.48 7.93
C PRO A 160 -14.12 -8.19 6.61
N SER A 161 -13.77 -7.57 5.49
CA SER A 161 -13.98 -8.13 4.14
C SER A 161 -12.68 -8.43 3.39
N VAL A 162 -11.50 -8.40 4.03
CA VAL A 162 -10.19 -8.55 3.37
C VAL A 162 -10.15 -9.79 2.46
N ARG A 163 -10.42 -10.97 3.03
CA ARG A 163 -10.39 -12.23 2.29
C ARG A 163 -11.32 -12.23 1.08
N SER A 164 -12.56 -11.81 1.25
CA SER A 164 -13.54 -11.80 0.15
C SER A 164 -13.18 -10.80 -0.95
N ILE A 165 -12.59 -9.66 -0.60
CA ILE A 165 -12.21 -8.64 -1.58
C ILE A 165 -10.98 -9.08 -2.35
N LEU A 166 -9.91 -9.49 -1.66
CA LEU A 166 -8.65 -9.92 -2.30
C LEU A 166 -8.87 -11.07 -3.29
N GLN A 167 -9.68 -12.07 -2.92
CA GLN A 167 -10.03 -13.17 -3.81
C GLN A 167 -10.78 -12.71 -5.07
N ARG A 168 -11.74 -11.77 -4.91
CA ARG A 168 -12.52 -11.26 -6.04
C ARG A 168 -11.67 -10.42 -7.00
N ILE A 169 -10.75 -9.60 -6.47
CA ILE A 169 -9.88 -8.78 -7.32
C ILE A 169 -8.78 -9.61 -8.00
N ALA A 170 -8.36 -10.74 -7.43
CA ALA A 170 -7.38 -11.65 -8.02
C ALA A 170 -7.88 -12.51 -9.20
N THR A 171 -9.19 -12.54 -9.50
CA THR A 171 -9.74 -13.41 -10.57
C THR A 171 -10.47 -12.63 -11.68
N PRO A 172 -9.86 -12.34 -12.84
CA PRO A 172 -8.44 -12.58 -13.19
C PRO A 172 -7.50 -11.64 -12.42
N ILE A 173 -6.20 -11.96 -12.42
CA ILE A 173 -5.14 -11.12 -11.87
C ILE A 173 -5.17 -9.77 -12.62
N PRO A 174 -5.21 -8.63 -11.91
CA PRO A 174 -5.25 -7.34 -12.57
C PRO A 174 -3.91 -7.05 -13.26
N PRO A 175 -3.87 -6.18 -14.28
CA PRO A 175 -2.62 -5.79 -14.92
C PRO A 175 -1.88 -4.71 -14.14
N GLY A 176 -0.61 -4.50 -14.51
CA GLY A 176 0.19 -3.35 -14.08
C GLY A 176 0.49 -3.31 -12.59
N PHE A 177 0.77 -2.12 -12.09
CA PHE A 177 1.06 -1.88 -10.67
C PHE A 177 -0.06 -2.32 -9.71
N ILE A 178 -1.33 -2.44 -10.15
CA ILE A 178 -2.41 -3.03 -9.33
C ILE A 178 -2.04 -4.44 -8.88
N ALA A 179 -1.46 -5.24 -9.77
CA ALA A 179 -1.08 -6.63 -9.50
C ALA A 179 -0.03 -6.71 -8.39
N VAL A 180 0.97 -5.84 -8.47
CA VAL A 180 2.05 -5.74 -7.47
C VAL A 180 1.48 -5.29 -6.13
N SER A 181 0.63 -4.25 -6.13
CA SER A 181 -0.04 -3.79 -4.91
C SER A 181 -0.92 -4.88 -4.27
N LEU A 182 -1.58 -5.71 -5.08
CA LEU A 182 -2.35 -6.86 -4.62
C LEU A 182 -1.46 -7.96 -4.03
N LEU A 183 -0.30 -8.20 -4.65
CA LEU A 183 0.69 -9.17 -4.20
C LEU A 183 1.25 -8.79 -2.82
N ASP A 184 1.68 -7.55 -2.64
CA ASP A 184 2.22 -7.05 -1.37
C ASP A 184 1.21 -7.21 -0.24
N VAL A 185 -0.05 -6.81 -0.48
CA VAL A 185 -1.14 -6.96 0.49
C VAL A 185 -1.45 -8.43 0.75
N GLY A 186 -1.37 -9.29 -0.27
CA GLY A 186 -1.51 -10.75 -0.13
C GLY A 186 -0.42 -11.36 0.76
N ASN A 187 0.84 -10.94 0.58
CA ASN A 187 1.98 -11.39 1.37
C ASN A 187 1.82 -11.00 2.84
N VAL A 188 1.57 -9.72 3.12
CA VAL A 188 1.37 -9.21 4.50
C VAL A 188 0.24 -9.98 5.21
N ASN A 189 -0.91 -10.11 4.55
CA ASN A 189 -2.04 -10.81 5.14
C ASN A 189 -1.78 -12.32 5.37
N SER A 190 -0.97 -12.95 4.52
CA SER A 190 -0.62 -14.36 4.68
C SER A 190 0.40 -14.56 5.81
N LEU A 191 1.32 -13.61 5.97
CA LEU A 191 2.29 -13.61 7.06
C LEU A 191 1.62 -13.42 8.44
N GLU A 192 0.73 -12.45 8.55
CA GLU A 192 0.15 -12.06 9.83
C GLU A 192 -1.06 -12.92 10.25
N HIS A 193 -1.95 -13.29 9.31
CA HIS A 193 -3.25 -13.90 9.62
C HIS A 193 -3.57 -15.17 8.84
N GLN A 194 -2.59 -15.72 8.11
CA GLN A 194 -2.71 -16.98 7.39
C GLN A 194 -3.94 -16.99 6.46
N ILE A 195 -4.11 -15.91 5.66
CA ILE A 195 -5.17 -15.93 4.64
C ILE A 195 -4.84 -17.02 3.62
N GLU A 196 -5.63 -18.08 3.65
CA GLU A 196 -5.57 -19.18 2.69
C GLU A 196 -6.83 -19.23 1.82
N PRO A 197 -6.73 -19.48 0.50
CA PRO A 197 -5.50 -19.49 -0.28
C PRO A 197 -4.95 -18.07 -0.52
N HIS A 198 -3.64 -17.96 -0.75
CA HIS A 198 -2.99 -16.72 -1.19
C HIS A 198 -3.62 -16.22 -2.50
N PRO A 199 -3.82 -14.90 -2.73
CA PRO A 199 -4.48 -14.38 -3.94
C PRO A 199 -3.84 -14.81 -5.26
N PHE A 200 -2.53 -15.06 -5.26
CA PHE A 200 -1.76 -15.55 -6.42
C PHE A 200 -1.65 -17.07 -6.51
N ASP A 201 -2.28 -17.83 -5.60
CA ASP A 201 -2.32 -19.31 -5.66
C ASP A 201 -3.37 -19.79 -6.68
N THR A 202 -3.17 -19.36 -7.93
CA THR A 202 -3.98 -19.68 -9.12
C THR A 202 -3.05 -19.84 -10.32
N LYS A 203 -3.48 -20.51 -11.39
CA LYS A 203 -2.61 -20.67 -12.58
C LYS A 203 -2.14 -19.34 -13.17
N ASP A 204 -3.03 -18.36 -13.27
CA ASP A 204 -2.70 -17.03 -13.79
C ASP A 204 -1.77 -16.28 -12.83
N GLY A 205 -2.00 -16.40 -11.52
CA GLY A 205 -1.12 -15.84 -10.48
C GLY A 205 0.29 -16.43 -10.56
N ILE A 206 0.42 -17.75 -10.59
CA ILE A 206 1.71 -18.45 -10.74
C ILE A 206 2.42 -18.03 -12.03
N SER A 207 1.69 -17.89 -13.14
CA SER A 207 2.27 -17.40 -14.40
C SER A 207 2.81 -15.97 -14.27
N GLN A 208 2.09 -15.09 -13.56
CA GLN A 208 2.51 -13.71 -13.33
C GLN A 208 3.75 -13.64 -12.40
N LEU A 209 3.75 -14.41 -11.30
CA LEU A 209 4.91 -14.50 -10.39
C LEU A 209 6.16 -14.96 -11.15
N ARG A 210 6.02 -15.99 -11.99
CA ARG A 210 7.09 -16.46 -12.86
C ARG A 210 7.63 -15.38 -13.79
N SER A 211 6.75 -14.59 -14.41
CA SER A 211 7.22 -13.52 -15.30
C SER A 211 8.04 -12.47 -14.57
N TRP A 212 7.67 -12.09 -13.34
CA TRP A 212 8.44 -11.15 -12.53
C TRP A 212 9.77 -11.74 -12.08
N ILE A 213 9.76 -12.98 -11.55
CA ILE A 213 10.99 -13.67 -11.10
C ILE A 213 11.97 -13.91 -12.26
N CYS A 214 11.49 -14.14 -13.48
CA CYS A 214 12.37 -14.34 -14.64
C CYS A 214 12.78 -13.05 -15.33
N SER A 215 12.29 -11.88 -14.88
CA SER A 215 12.61 -10.62 -15.52
C SER A 215 14.08 -10.26 -15.29
N SER A 216 14.74 -9.80 -16.36
CA SER A 216 16.09 -9.25 -16.27
C SER A 216 16.09 -7.72 -16.18
N ASP A 217 14.91 -7.10 -16.13
CA ASP A 217 14.77 -5.65 -16.03
C ASP A 217 14.94 -5.18 -14.58
N PRO A 218 15.97 -4.37 -14.26
CA PRO A 218 16.18 -3.84 -12.91
C PRO A 218 14.98 -3.08 -12.35
N ASP A 219 14.16 -2.45 -13.20
CA ASP A 219 12.97 -1.71 -12.76
C ASP A 219 11.88 -2.66 -12.22
N GLU A 220 11.93 -3.95 -12.60
CA GLU A 220 11.01 -5.00 -12.14
C GLU A 220 11.57 -5.85 -10.99
N PHE A 221 12.79 -5.60 -10.53
CA PHE A 221 13.38 -6.38 -9.43
C PHE A 221 12.59 -6.27 -8.12
N SER A 222 11.97 -5.11 -7.88
CA SER A 222 11.03 -4.94 -6.76
C SER A 222 9.81 -5.87 -6.88
N TYR A 223 9.34 -6.17 -8.10
CA TYR A 223 8.22 -7.08 -8.32
C TYR A 223 8.65 -8.53 -8.14
N ALA A 224 9.87 -8.88 -8.59
CA ALA A 224 10.48 -10.20 -8.34
C ALA A 224 10.68 -10.45 -6.84
N HIS A 225 11.04 -9.42 -6.09
CA HIS A 225 11.18 -9.44 -4.63
C HIS A 225 9.83 -9.78 -3.96
N SER A 226 8.78 -9.00 -4.24
CA SER A 226 7.42 -9.30 -3.76
C SER A 226 6.92 -10.69 -4.20
N ALA A 227 7.27 -11.12 -5.42
CA ALA A 227 6.86 -12.42 -5.95
C ALA A 227 7.50 -13.58 -5.20
N THR A 228 8.76 -13.38 -4.80
CA THR A 228 9.53 -14.35 -4.02
C THR A 228 8.99 -14.47 -2.60
N ALA A 229 8.60 -13.36 -1.98
CA ALA A 229 7.97 -13.34 -0.66
C ALA A 229 6.64 -14.12 -0.61
N ALA A 230 5.93 -14.26 -1.73
CA ALA A 230 4.68 -15.01 -1.81
C ALA A 230 4.86 -16.53 -1.77
N LEU A 231 6.04 -17.03 -2.16
CA LEU A 231 6.27 -18.45 -2.45
C LEU A 231 5.93 -19.40 -1.29
N PRO A 232 6.23 -19.09 -0.01
CA PRO A 232 5.88 -19.97 1.11
C PRO A 232 4.38 -20.23 1.26
N PHE A 233 3.54 -19.31 0.77
CA PHE A 233 2.09 -19.34 0.93
C PHE A 233 1.34 -20.00 -0.24
N LEU A 234 2.08 -20.48 -1.25
CA LEU A 234 1.51 -21.14 -2.41
C LEU A 234 1.36 -22.64 -2.16
N SER A 235 0.23 -23.21 -2.60
CA SER A 235 -0.07 -24.64 -2.50
C SER A 235 0.43 -25.44 -3.71
N SER A 236 0.89 -24.75 -4.76
CA SER A 236 1.17 -25.36 -6.07
C SER A 236 2.46 -26.19 -6.09
N GLY A 237 2.48 -27.19 -7.00
CA GLY A 237 3.69 -27.96 -7.30
C GLY A 237 4.80 -27.14 -7.98
N ASP A 238 4.47 -25.95 -8.49
CA ASP A 238 5.41 -25.05 -9.18
C ASP A 238 6.27 -24.23 -8.19
N ARG A 239 5.92 -24.23 -6.89
CA ARG A 239 6.62 -23.46 -5.85
C ARG A 239 8.12 -23.75 -5.82
N ASP A 240 8.51 -25.00 -5.95
CA ASP A 240 9.92 -25.43 -5.88
C ASP A 240 10.72 -24.90 -7.06
N GLU A 241 10.10 -24.87 -8.24
CA GLU A 241 10.71 -24.31 -9.44
C GLU A 241 10.88 -22.80 -9.32
N LEU A 242 9.85 -22.08 -8.88
CA LEU A 242 9.92 -20.63 -8.67
C LEU A 242 10.97 -20.25 -7.63
N LEU A 243 11.06 -21.01 -6.54
CA LEU A 243 12.06 -20.77 -5.49
C LEU A 243 13.48 -20.97 -6.03
N ASN A 244 13.71 -22.01 -6.84
CA ASN A 244 15.00 -22.23 -7.49
C ASN A 244 15.38 -21.09 -8.45
N LEU A 245 14.40 -20.54 -9.18
CA LEU A 245 14.61 -19.37 -10.03
C LEU A 245 14.97 -18.13 -9.19
N SER A 246 14.24 -17.85 -8.11
CA SER A 246 14.53 -16.72 -7.23
C SER A 246 15.90 -16.83 -6.54
N MET A 247 16.32 -18.04 -6.13
CA MET A 247 17.66 -18.28 -5.56
C MET A 247 18.80 -18.02 -6.55
N GLN A 248 18.52 -17.99 -7.85
CA GLN A 248 19.50 -17.73 -8.93
C GLN A 248 19.30 -16.36 -9.58
N HIS A 249 18.46 -15.50 -8.99
CA HIS A 249 18.11 -14.21 -9.56
C HIS A 249 19.32 -13.27 -9.64
N ALA A 250 19.32 -12.31 -10.58
CA ALA A 250 20.44 -11.38 -10.72
C ALA A 250 20.59 -10.40 -9.54
N ASP A 251 19.45 -10.03 -8.94
CA ASP A 251 19.38 -9.18 -7.74
C ASP A 251 19.62 -9.97 -6.45
N VAL A 252 20.55 -9.49 -5.62
CA VAL A 252 20.86 -10.12 -4.32
C VAL A 252 19.70 -9.97 -3.33
N GLY A 253 18.95 -8.87 -3.39
CA GLY A 253 17.76 -8.68 -2.55
C GLY A 253 16.69 -9.75 -2.79
N VAL A 254 16.50 -10.17 -4.04
CA VAL A 254 15.62 -11.30 -4.41
C VAL A 254 16.20 -12.64 -3.95
N GLN A 255 17.52 -12.86 -4.07
CA GLN A 255 18.15 -14.09 -3.57
C GLN A 255 18.00 -14.24 -2.04
N ILE A 256 18.15 -13.15 -1.28
CA ILE A 256 17.97 -13.14 0.18
C ILE A 256 16.49 -13.43 0.52
N GLU A 257 15.55 -12.84 -0.21
CA GLU A 257 14.12 -13.13 -0.04
C GLU A 257 13.80 -14.61 -0.32
N ALA A 258 14.45 -15.18 -1.34
CA ALA A 258 14.30 -16.61 -1.66
C ALA A 258 14.86 -17.50 -0.54
N ALA A 259 15.97 -17.09 0.08
CA ALA A 259 16.53 -17.79 1.23
C ALA A 259 15.58 -17.76 2.45
N TRP A 260 14.96 -16.60 2.74
CA TRP A 260 13.89 -16.51 3.75
C TRP A 260 12.71 -17.40 3.41
N ALA A 261 12.22 -17.36 2.17
CA ALA A 261 11.09 -18.18 1.73
C ALA A 261 11.39 -19.69 1.86
N ALA A 262 12.60 -20.11 1.48
CA ALA A 262 13.06 -21.49 1.64
C ALA A 262 13.16 -21.90 3.12
N ALA A 263 13.75 -21.05 3.97
CA ALA A 263 13.87 -21.30 5.40
C ALA A 263 12.50 -21.39 6.09
N LYS A 264 11.55 -20.53 5.73
CA LYS A 264 10.16 -20.56 6.22
C LYS A 264 9.45 -21.86 5.88
N LEU A 265 9.79 -22.48 4.75
CA LEU A 265 9.33 -23.81 4.35
C LEU A 265 10.08 -24.96 5.04
N GLY A 266 11.00 -24.67 5.96
CA GLY A 266 11.81 -25.65 6.68
C GLY A 266 12.98 -26.24 5.88
N ARG A 267 13.43 -25.55 4.82
CA ARG A 267 14.53 -26.04 3.97
C ARG A 267 15.88 -25.57 4.49
N SER A 268 16.80 -26.52 4.69
CA SER A 268 18.15 -26.24 5.20
C SER A 268 18.94 -25.32 4.27
N GLU A 269 18.80 -25.45 2.95
CA GLU A 269 19.52 -24.61 1.99
C GLU A 269 19.16 -23.12 2.11
N GLY A 270 17.94 -22.79 2.55
CA GLY A 270 17.53 -21.42 2.85
C GLY A 270 18.21 -20.88 4.10
N ILE A 271 18.26 -21.69 5.15
CA ILE A 271 18.94 -21.36 6.41
C ILE A 271 20.44 -21.14 6.15
N ASP A 272 21.09 -22.08 5.45
CA ASP A 272 22.50 -21.98 5.09
C ASP A 272 22.79 -20.73 4.26
N ALA A 273 21.89 -20.37 3.34
CA ALA A 273 22.02 -19.15 2.54
C ALA A 273 21.91 -17.89 3.41
N LEU A 274 20.93 -17.80 4.32
CA LEU A 274 20.80 -16.68 5.26
C LEU A 274 22.04 -16.55 6.15
N VAL A 275 22.55 -17.67 6.69
CA VAL A 275 23.78 -17.68 7.50
C VAL A 275 24.97 -17.14 6.71
N ARG A 276 25.10 -17.49 5.41
CA ARG A 276 26.14 -16.89 4.55
C ARG A 276 25.97 -15.37 4.41
N TYR A 277 24.75 -14.88 4.20
CA TYR A 277 24.50 -13.44 4.11
C TYR A 277 24.71 -12.70 5.43
N CYS A 278 24.61 -13.36 6.58
CA CYS A 278 25.02 -12.75 7.86
C CYS A 278 26.49 -12.33 7.87
N HIS A 279 27.37 -12.99 7.11
CA HIS A 279 28.79 -12.59 7.01
C HIS A 279 29.04 -11.42 6.04
N ASP A 280 28.06 -11.06 5.23
CA ASP A 280 28.16 -9.93 4.30
C ASP A 280 27.69 -8.65 4.99
N VAL A 281 28.60 -7.70 5.18
CA VAL A 281 28.31 -6.41 5.85
C VAL A 281 27.09 -5.70 5.25
N SER A 282 26.93 -5.76 3.93
CA SER A 282 25.86 -5.07 3.21
C SER A 282 24.48 -5.71 3.41
N HIS A 283 24.44 -6.98 3.78
CA HIS A 283 23.20 -7.77 3.86
C HIS A 283 22.95 -8.40 5.24
N SER A 284 23.92 -8.28 6.15
CA SER A 284 23.93 -8.99 7.43
C SER A 284 22.75 -8.64 8.32
N GLU A 285 22.37 -7.36 8.38
CA GLU A 285 21.27 -6.91 9.22
C GLU A 285 19.94 -7.55 8.79
N ARG A 286 19.65 -7.55 7.49
CA ARG A 286 18.45 -8.16 6.92
C ARG A 286 18.43 -9.68 7.09
N ALA A 287 19.54 -10.36 6.78
CA ALA A 287 19.64 -11.82 6.96
C ALA A 287 19.50 -12.25 8.42
N SER A 288 20.12 -11.50 9.35
CA SER A 288 20.00 -11.74 10.79
C SER A 288 18.57 -11.50 11.28
N HIS A 289 17.90 -10.47 10.77
CA HIS A 289 16.49 -10.20 11.07
C HIS A 289 15.58 -11.36 10.62
N TYR A 290 15.79 -11.89 9.41
CA TYR A 290 15.04 -13.06 8.94
C TYR A 290 15.27 -14.33 9.76
N LEU A 291 16.50 -14.60 10.20
CA LEU A 291 16.75 -15.71 11.11
C LEU A 291 16.04 -15.50 12.46
N GLN A 292 15.96 -14.26 12.96
CA GLN A 292 15.20 -13.97 14.18
C GLN A 292 13.69 -14.12 13.99
N GLU A 293 13.14 -13.59 12.90
CA GLU A 293 11.72 -13.71 12.56
C GLU A 293 11.26 -15.17 12.48
N LEU A 294 12.14 -16.05 11.99
CA LEU A 294 11.87 -17.48 11.84
C LEU A 294 12.17 -18.31 13.09
N ASP A 295 12.46 -17.68 14.24
CA ASP A 295 12.86 -18.34 15.49
C ASP A 295 14.12 -19.22 15.33
N LEU A 296 15.07 -18.79 14.49
CA LEU A 296 16.34 -19.46 14.15
C LEU A 296 17.57 -18.62 14.54
N ALA A 297 17.43 -17.74 15.52
CA ALA A 297 18.46 -16.80 15.96
C ALA A 297 19.76 -17.48 16.43
N GLU A 298 19.70 -18.74 16.86
CA GLU A 298 20.85 -19.55 17.24
C GLU A 298 21.79 -19.86 16.07
N ASN A 299 21.33 -19.71 14.82
CA ASN A 299 22.14 -19.91 13.62
C ASN A 299 22.93 -18.65 13.22
N ILE A 300 22.70 -17.51 13.88
CA ILE A 300 23.43 -16.28 13.59
C ILE A 300 24.89 -16.42 14.04
N PRO A 301 25.89 -16.28 13.14
CA PRO A 301 27.29 -16.48 13.49
C PRO A 301 27.78 -15.48 14.55
N ALA A 302 28.49 -15.96 15.57
CA ALA A 302 28.93 -15.15 16.71
C ALA A 302 29.86 -13.99 16.29
N GLU A 303 30.68 -14.19 15.27
CA GLU A 303 31.56 -13.18 14.69
C GLU A 303 30.82 -11.97 14.11
N THR A 304 29.58 -12.15 13.67
CA THR A 304 28.73 -11.05 13.15
C THR A 304 28.13 -10.21 14.27
N GLN A 305 28.26 -10.66 15.52
CA GLN A 305 27.81 -9.95 16.71
C GLN A 305 28.89 -9.05 17.31
N ASP A 306 30.11 -9.06 16.76
CA ASP A 306 31.17 -8.12 17.14
C ASP A 306 30.71 -6.67 16.94
N GLU A 307 31.06 -5.81 17.89
CA GLU A 307 30.63 -4.41 17.90
C GLU A 307 31.07 -3.65 16.64
N THR A 308 32.28 -3.93 16.13
CA THR A 308 32.80 -3.31 14.92
C THR A 308 32.06 -3.81 13.68
N PHE A 309 31.80 -5.12 13.59
CA PHE A 309 31.04 -5.68 12.48
C PHE A 309 29.63 -5.11 12.44
N ARG A 310 28.94 -5.07 13.59
CA ARG A 310 27.59 -4.51 13.70
C ARG A 310 27.55 -3.04 13.32
N ALA A 311 28.51 -2.23 13.77
CA ALA A 311 28.60 -0.82 13.37
C ALA A 311 28.72 -0.67 11.85
N ARG A 312 29.55 -1.50 11.20
CA ARG A 312 29.69 -1.50 9.73
C ARG A 312 28.40 -1.91 9.03
N ALA A 313 27.76 -2.98 9.49
CA ALA A 313 26.51 -3.49 8.92
C ALA A 313 25.35 -2.49 9.06
N THR A 314 25.17 -1.91 10.25
CA THR A 314 24.15 -0.88 10.48
C THR A 314 24.40 0.36 9.63
N PHE A 315 25.67 0.77 9.46
CA PHE A 315 25.99 1.91 8.60
C PHE A 315 25.77 1.61 7.11
N ALA A 316 26.12 0.40 6.65
CA ALA A 316 25.84 -0.04 5.28
C ALA A 316 24.33 -0.07 4.99
N ASN A 317 23.53 -0.60 5.91
CA ASN A 317 22.08 -0.62 5.81
C ASN A 317 21.48 0.80 5.79
N TRP A 318 21.98 1.71 6.64
CA TRP A 318 21.56 3.11 6.61
C TRP A 318 21.86 3.78 5.27
N LEU A 319 23.05 3.58 4.71
CA LEU A 319 23.44 4.10 3.39
C LEU A 319 22.59 3.52 2.24
N ALA A 320 22.08 2.30 2.39
CA ALA A 320 21.20 1.69 1.40
C ALA A 320 19.82 2.35 1.31
N HIS A 321 19.44 3.19 2.28
CA HIS A 321 18.17 3.91 2.24
C HIS A 321 18.06 4.82 1.00
N PRO A 322 16.89 4.92 0.33
CA PRO A 322 16.73 5.74 -0.89
C PRO A 322 17.07 7.22 -0.76
N ASN A 323 17.00 7.77 0.46
CA ASN A 323 17.38 9.16 0.75
C ASN A 323 18.91 9.35 0.92
N GLU A 324 19.69 8.26 0.94
CA GLU A 324 21.15 8.28 1.09
C GLU A 324 21.82 7.87 -0.24
N LEU A 325 22.37 6.65 -0.36
CA LEU A 325 22.95 6.14 -1.61
C LEU A 325 21.97 5.31 -2.45
N GLY A 326 20.86 4.86 -1.87
CA GLY A 326 19.86 4.00 -2.52
C GLY A 326 20.34 2.58 -2.84
N SER A 327 21.57 2.24 -2.45
CA SER A 327 22.15 0.90 -2.55
C SER A 327 23.21 0.74 -1.46
N PRO A 328 23.45 -0.49 -0.96
CA PRO A 328 24.50 -0.70 0.01
C PRO A 328 25.87 -0.40 -0.63
N PRO A 329 26.82 0.18 0.11
CA PRO A 329 28.15 0.47 -0.40
C PRO A 329 28.94 -0.82 -0.66
N ASP A 330 29.91 -0.77 -1.59
CA ASP A 330 30.82 -1.88 -1.86
C ASP A 330 31.73 -2.19 -0.65
N GLU A 331 32.15 -1.14 0.08
CA GLU A 331 33.04 -1.25 1.24
C GLU A 331 32.67 -0.24 2.34
N VAL A 332 32.78 -0.68 3.60
CA VAL A 332 32.68 0.18 4.80
C VAL A 332 33.89 -0.05 5.70
N GLU A 333 34.60 1.04 6.03
CA GLU A 333 35.74 1.04 6.95
C GLU A 333 35.46 1.93 8.16
N VAL A 334 35.70 1.40 9.37
CA VAL A 334 35.61 2.16 10.62
C VAL A 334 37.01 2.47 11.11
N SER A 335 37.36 3.76 11.21
CA SER A 335 38.63 4.19 11.78
C SER A 335 38.43 4.78 13.18
N ILE A 336 39.13 4.23 14.17
CA ILE A 336 39.18 4.78 15.52
C ILE A 336 40.31 5.80 15.53
N ARG A 337 39.99 7.07 15.81
CA ARG A 337 41.02 8.08 16.11
C ARG A 337 41.37 7.98 17.58
N ASP A 338 42.59 7.54 17.87
CA ASP A 338 43.20 7.71 19.20
C ASP A 338 43.36 9.21 19.45
N ASN A 339 42.65 9.73 20.46
CA ASN A 339 42.79 11.11 20.94
C ASN A 339 43.94 11.25 21.93
#